data_AF-A0A317FSR9-F1
#
_entry.id   AF-A0A317FSR9-F1
#
_cell.length_a   1.000
_cell.length_b   1.000
_cell.length_c   1.000
_cell.angle_alpha   90.00
_cell.angle_beta   90.00
_cell.angle_gamma   90.00
#
_symmetry.space_group_name_H-M   'P 1'
#
loop_
_entity.id
_entity.type
_entity.pdbx_description
1 polymer ?
#
loop_
_entity_poly.entity_id
_entity_poly.type
_entity_poly.pdbx_seq_one_letter_code
_entity_poly.pdbx_strand_id
1 'polypeptide(L)' 'MSYNLCDLPREQKYQIQLDYEASFWAYQIKRGKKTREQVYDTLHSRPVAEQGFLKQKFEQYLALMLS' A
#
# COMPACT_ATOMS: atom_id res chain seq x y z
N MET A 1 1.44 0.27 26.66
CA MET A 1 1.12 1.53 25.98
C MET A 1 0.27 1.22 24.76
N SER A 2 -0.98 1.68 24.74
CA SER A 2 -1.87 1.59 23.58
C SER A 2 -1.67 2.81 22.68
N TYR A 3 -1.58 2.59 21.37
CA TYR A 3 -1.56 3.66 20.38
C TYR A 3 -2.95 3.73 19.73
N ASN A 4 -3.71 4.80 20.00
CA ASN A 4 -5.08 4.90 19.52
C ASN A 4 -5.13 5.45 18.09
N LEU A 5 -5.40 4.56 17.14
CA LEU A 5 -5.58 4.92 15.73
C LEU A 5 -6.85 5.76 15.50
N CYS A 6 -7.85 5.66 16.39
CA CYS A 6 -9.12 6.38 16.26
C CYS A 6 -8.98 7.87 16.58
N ASP A 7 -8.00 8.28 17.37
CA ASP A 7 -7.77 9.69 17.73
C ASP A 7 -6.95 10.45 16.68
N LEU A 8 -6.41 9.74 15.68
CA LEU A 8 -5.57 10.36 14.66
C LEU A 8 -6.38 11.31 13.76
N PRO A 9 -5.75 12.41 13.28
CA PRO A 9 -6.34 13.27 12.28
C PRO A 9 -6.62 12.51 10.98
N ARG A 10 -7.59 13.01 10.20
CA ARG A 10 -8.07 12.34 8.98
C ARG A 10 -6.95 12.07 7.97
N GLU A 11 -6.00 12.96 7.84
CA GLU A 11 -4.85 12.81 6.95
C GLU A 11 -3.98 11.62 7.33
N GLN A 12 -3.70 11.43 8.62
CA GLN A 12 -2.90 10.30 9.11
C GLN A 12 -3.66 8.98 8.95
N LYS A 13 -4.98 8.98 9.21
CA LYS A 13 -5.83 7.81 8.93
C LYS A 13 -5.80 7.44 7.46
N TYR A 14 -5.80 8.44 6.57
CA TYR A 14 -5.72 8.22 5.14
C TYR A 14 -4.36 7.63 4.72
N GLN A 15 -3.25 8.15 5.25
CA GLN A 15 -1.92 7.58 5.02
C GLN A 15 -1.84 6.12 5.46
N ILE A 16 -2.42 5.78 6.62
CA ILE A 16 -2.47 4.39 7.11
C ILE A 16 -3.27 3.49 6.16
N GLN A 17 -4.37 3.99 5.60
CA GLN A 17 -5.15 3.23 4.60
C GLN A 17 -4.33 2.98 3.33
N LEU A 18 -3.61 3.98 2.82
CA LEU A 18 -2.73 3.81 1.66
C LEU A 18 -1.61 2.80 1.92
N ASP A 19 -0.97 2.87 3.09
CA ASP A 19 0.05 1.90 3.50
C ASP A 19 -0.52 0.47 3.61
N TYR A 20 -1.73 0.34 4.17
CA TYR A 20 -2.42 -0.95 4.25
C TYR A 20 -2.66 -1.54 2.85
N GLU A 21 -3.17 -0.75 1.91
CA GLU A 21 -3.41 -1.20 0.54
C GLU A 21 -2.13 -1.64 -0.18
N ALA A 22 -1.05 -0.86 -0.04
CA ALA A 22 0.26 -1.21 -0.62
C ALA A 22 0.78 -2.54 -0.05
N SER A 23 0.65 -2.75 1.26
CA SER A 23 1.04 -4.00 1.92
C SER A 23 0.18 -5.19 1.47
N PHE A 24 -1.12 -4.96 1.25
CA PHE A 24 -2.05 -5.98 0.79
C PHE A 24 -1.73 -6.43 -0.64
N TRP A 25 -1.37 -5.52 -1.53
CA TRP A 25 -0.92 -5.88 -2.88
C TRP A 25 0.34 -6.75 -2.87
N ALA A 26 1.34 -6.40 -2.05
CA ALA A 26 2.53 -7.23 -1.88
C ALA A 26 2.17 -8.65 -1.37
N TYR A 27 1.23 -8.74 -0.42
CA TYR A 27 0.74 -10.03 0.07
C TYR A 27 0.02 -10.86 -1.01
N GLN A 28 -0.79 -10.21 -1.85
CA GLN A 28 -1.49 -10.89 -2.95
C GLN A 28 -0.51 -11.45 -3.99
N ILE A 29 0.58 -10.74 -4.27
CA ILE A 29 1.65 -11.22 -5.17
C ILE A 29 2.38 -12.40 -4.55
N LYS A 30 2.74 -12.33 -3.26
CA LYS A 30 3.36 -13.46 -2.54
C LYS A 30 2.49 -14.72 -2.57
N ARG A 31 1.17 -14.57 -2.53
CA ARG A 31 0.20 -15.68 -2.62
C ARG A 31 -0.11 -16.12 -4.05
N GLY A 32 0.47 -15.49 -5.08
CA GLY A 32 0.22 -15.79 -6.49
C GLY A 32 -1.19 -15.43 -6.99
N LYS A 33 -1.92 -14.58 -6.24
CA LYS A 33 -3.31 -14.20 -6.59
C LYS A 33 -3.40 -12.98 -7.52
N LYS A 34 -2.33 -12.19 -7.61
CA LYS A 34 -2.28 -10.95 -8.38
C LYS A 34 -0.89 -10.79 -8.98
N THR A 35 -0.78 -10.18 -10.16
CA THR A 35 0.51 -9.88 -10.78
C THR A 35 0.92 -8.43 -10.53
N ARG A 36 2.22 -8.14 -10.68
CA ARG A 36 2.76 -6.79 -10.51
C ARG A 36 2.12 -5.80 -11.48
N GLU A 37 1.81 -6.24 -12.69
CA GLU A 37 1.16 -5.42 -13.73
C GLU A 37 -0.24 -4.99 -13.31
N GLN A 38 -1.06 -5.93 -12.82
CA GLN A 38 -2.41 -5.61 -12.32
C GLN A 38 -2.39 -4.62 -11.16
N VAL A 39 -1.34 -4.63 -10.34
CA VAL A 39 -1.15 -3.64 -9.27
C VAL A 39 -0.80 -2.28 -9.86
N TYR A 40 0.09 -2.23 -10.85
CA TYR A 40 0.41 -0.99 -11.56
C TYR A 40 -0.80 -0.42 -12.31
N ASP A 41 -1.63 -1.22 -12.97
CA ASP A 41 -2.88 -0.74 -13.58
C ASP A 41 -3.79 -0.07 -12.53
N THR A 42 -3.97 -0.72 -11.37
CA THR A 42 -4.73 -0.11 -10.27
C THR A 42 -4.08 1.15 -9.71
N LEU A 43 -2.74 1.25 -9.69
CA LEU A 43 -2.04 2.47 -9.33
C LEU A 43 -2.28 3.59 -10.34
N HIS A 44 -2.25 3.30 -11.64
CA HIS A 44 -2.42 4.30 -12.69
C HIS A 44 -3.84 4.87 -12.70
N SER A 45 -4.83 4.10 -12.24
CA SER A 45 -6.21 4.59 -12.07
C SER A 45 -6.40 5.59 -10.91
N ARG A 46 -5.41 5.73 -10.02
CA ARG A 46 -5.49 6.61 -8.84
C ARG A 46 -4.96 8.03 -9.10
N PRO A 47 -5.29 9.00 -8.23
CA PRO A 47 -4.75 10.36 -8.32
C PRO A 47 -3.22 10.36 -8.32
N VAL A 48 -2.61 11.16 -9.20
CA VAL A 48 -1.15 11.24 -9.40
C VAL A 48 -0.39 11.55 -8.10
N ALA A 49 -1.01 12.34 -7.20
CA ALA A 49 -0.45 12.67 -5.89
C ALA A 49 -0.16 11.43 -5.02
N GLU A 50 -0.95 10.36 -5.17
CA GLU A 50 -0.84 9.13 -4.36
C GLU A 50 -0.02 8.05 -5.04
N GLN A 51 0.10 8.10 -6.38
CA GLN A 51 0.82 7.11 -7.17
C GLN A 51 2.28 6.98 -6.75
N GLY A 52 2.97 8.11 -6.53
CA GLY A 52 4.36 8.11 -6.13
C GLY A 52 4.58 7.43 -4.78
N PHE A 53 3.77 7.80 -3.80
CA PHE A 53 3.84 7.23 -2.44
C PHE A 53 3.50 5.73 -2.44
N LEU A 54 2.37 5.35 -3.06
CA LEU A 54 1.93 3.96 -3.10
C LEU A 54 2.91 3.07 -3.85
N LYS A 55 3.51 3.55 -4.95
CA LYS A 55 4.54 2.80 -5.70
C LYS A 55 5.75 2.52 -4.83
N GLN A 56 6.26 3.52 -4.12
CA GLN A 56 7.42 3.38 -3.24
C GLN A 56 7.15 2.40 -2.10
N LYS A 57 5.99 2.54 -1.41
CA LYS A 57 5.61 1.64 -0.32
C LYS A 57 5.37 0.23 -0.80
N PHE A 58 4.71 0.06 -1.94
CA PHE A 58 4.49 -1.24 -2.55
C PHE A 58 5.81 -1.96 -2.85
N GLU A 59 6.78 -1.28 -3.47
CA GLU A 59 8.10 -1.87 -3.75
C GLU A 59 8.85 -2.22 -2.48
N GLN A 60 8.76 -1.39 -1.43
CA GLN A 60 9.33 -1.67 -0.12
C GLN A 60 8.70 -2.92 0.52
N TYR A 61 7.37 -3.03 0.54
CA TYR A 61 6.67 -4.19 1.11
C TYR A 61 6.90 -5.46 0.29
N LEU A 62 6.98 -5.34 -1.03
CA LEU A 62 7.28 -6.45 -1.91
C LEU A 62 8.70 -7.00 -1.63
N ALA A 63 9.68 -6.11 -1.50
CA ALA A 63 11.04 -6.49 -1.12
C ALA A 63 11.09 -7.17 0.26
N LEU A 64 10.36 -6.64 1.25
CA LEU A 64 10.28 -7.22 2.58
C LEU A 64 9.60 -8.61 2.60
N MET A 65 8.58 -8.81 1.75
CA MET A 65 7.83 -10.08 1.72
C MET A 65 8.50 -11.19 0.90
N LEU A 66 9.38 -10.82 -0.04
CA LEU A 66 10.14 -11.72 -0.90
C LEU A 66 11.57 -11.97 -0.40
N SER A 67 12.04 -11.21 0.60
CA SER A 67 13.24 -11.53 1.38
C SER A 67 12.99 -12.73 2.30
#